data_AF-A0A7W2SA42-F1
#
_entry.id   AF-A0A7W2SA42-F1
#
_cell.length_a   1.000
_cell.length_b   1.000
_cell.length_c   1.000
_cell.angle_alpha   90.00
_cell.angle_beta   90.00
_cell.angle_gamma   90.00
#
_symmetry.space_group_name_H-M   'P 1'
#
loop_
_entity.id
_entity.type
_entity.pdbx_description
1 polymer ?
#
loop_
_entity_poly.entity_id
_entity_poly.type
_entity_poly.pdbx_seq_one_letter_code
_entity_poly.pdbx_strand_id
1 'polypeptide(L)' 'MANNTPINPLYSRLVKWVNTHYRDKLMMNDFRGPELISESLRALDEHSQILSLGSVYIFQY' A
#
# COMPACT_ATOMS: atom_id res chain seq x y z
N MET A 1 -30.86 -8.76 -13.03
CA MET A 1 -29.76 -9.75 -13.20
C MET A 1 -28.48 -9.04 -12.82
N ALA A 2 -27.73 -9.54 -11.84
CA ALA A 2 -26.57 -8.84 -11.29
C ALA A 2 -25.40 -8.82 -12.29
N ASN A 3 -24.82 -7.64 -12.52
CA ASN A 3 -23.71 -7.41 -13.44
C ASN A 3 -22.43 -8.01 -12.85
N ASN A 4 -22.15 -9.28 -13.12
CA ASN A 4 -20.98 -9.97 -12.61
C ASN A 4 -19.76 -9.64 -13.50
N THR A 5 -19.26 -8.40 -13.39
CA THR A 5 -18.01 -8.01 -14.04
C THR A 5 -16.86 -8.71 -13.31
N PRO A 6 -16.04 -9.54 -13.97
CA PRO A 6 -14.92 -10.18 -13.30
C PRO A 6 -13.97 -9.11 -12.74
N ILE A 7 -13.74 -9.17 -11.44
CA ILE A 7 -12.88 -8.21 -10.75
C ILE A 7 -11.48 -8.33 -11.34
N ASN A 8 -10.91 -7.21 -11.80
CA ASN A 8 -9.57 -7.17 -12.35
C ASN A 8 -8.56 -7.71 -11.31
N PRO A 9 -7.69 -8.68 -11.63
CA PRO A 9 -6.72 -9.23 -10.69
C PRO A 9 -5.82 -8.17 -10.04
N LEU A 10 -5.44 -7.12 -10.78
CA LEU A 10 -4.68 -6.00 -10.25
C LEU A 10 -5.49 -5.20 -9.23
N TYR A 11 -6.77 -4.96 -9.50
CA TYR A 11 -7.67 -4.29 -8.57
C TYR A 11 -7.77 -5.06 -7.25
N SER A 12 -8.01 -6.37 -7.30
CA SER A 12 -8.06 -7.21 -6.08
C SER A 12 -6.77 -7.17 -5.28
N ARG A 13 -5.63 -7.19 -5.98
CA ARG A 13 -4.30 -7.12 -5.35
C ARG A 13 -4.07 -5.76 -4.67
N LEU A 14 -4.44 -4.67 -5.32
CA LEU A 14 -4.33 -3.32 -4.78
C LEU A 14 -5.27 -3.11 -3.58
N VAL A 15 -6.53 -3.57 -3.66
CA VAL A 15 -7.47 -3.48 -2.53
C VAL A 15 -6.93 -4.23 -1.31
N LYS A 16 -6.39 -5.44 -1.51
CA LYS A 16 -5.77 -6.21 -0.41
C LYS A 16 -4.57 -5.47 0.17
N TRP A 17 -3.73 -4.87 -0.67
CA TRP A 17 -2.57 -4.08 -0.23
C TRP A 17 -3.01 -2.85 0.57
N VAL A 18 -4.02 -2.10 0.10
CA VAL A 18 -4.58 -0.94 0.82
C VAL A 18 -5.09 -1.38 2.19
N ASN A 19 -5.90 -2.44 2.26
CA ASN A 19 -6.43 -2.96 3.53
C ASN A 19 -5.35 -3.46 4.51
N THR A 20 -4.14 -3.73 4.02
CA THR A 20 -3.03 -4.19 4.85
C THR A 20 -2.22 -3.02 5.42
N HIS A 21 -2.04 -1.95 4.65
CA HIS A 21 -1.08 -0.89 4.97
C HIS A 21 -1.74 0.44 5.37
N TYR A 22 -2.99 0.69 4.99
CA TYR A 22 -3.70 1.91 5.38
C TYR A 22 -4.44 1.72 6.70
N ARG A 23 -4.18 2.63 7.63
CA ARG A 23 -4.90 2.72 8.90
C ARG A 23 -6.16 3.56 8.72
N ASP A 24 -7.27 3.12 9.31
CA ASP A 24 -8.53 3.86 9.29
C ASP A 24 -8.42 5.21 10.02
N LYS A 25 -7.50 5.30 11.00
CA LYS A 25 -7.22 6.51 11.78
C LYS A 25 -5.72 6.60 12.06
N LEU A 26 -5.18 7.81 11.94
CA LEU A 26 -3.82 8.15 12.29
C LEU A 26 -3.87 9.24 13.36
N MET A 27 -3.32 8.98 14.54
CA MET A 27 -3.29 9.93 15.65
C MET A 27 -1.89 10.51 15.83
N MET A 28 -1.80 11.68 16.48
CA MET A 28 -0.50 12.36 16.71
C MET A 28 0.51 11.49 17.48
N ASN A 29 0.03 10.51 18.25
CA ASN A 29 0.87 9.58 18.99
C ASN A 29 1.51 8.51 18.09
N ASP A 30 0.91 8.18 16.95
CA ASP A 30 1.45 7.21 15.97
C ASP A 30 2.70 7.77 15.27
N PHE A 31 2.79 9.09 15.14
CA PHE A 31 3.96 9.79 14.58
C PHE A 31 5.19 9.76 15.49
N ARG A 32 5.05 9.35 16.75
CA ARG A 32 6.15 9.36 17.72
C ARG A 32 7.06 8.14 17.61
N GLY A 33 6.61 7.08 16.93
CA GLY A 33 7.37 5.84 16.76
C GLY A 33 8.10 5.78 15.42
N PRO A 34 9.36 5.31 15.37
CA PRO A 34 10.05 5.04 14.11
C PRO A 34 9.36 3.95 13.27
N GLU A 35 8.47 3.16 13.89
CA GLU A 35 7.74 2.07 13.24
C GLU A 35 6.80 2.54 12.13
N LEU A 36 6.16 3.70 12.28
CA LEU A 36 5.23 4.23 11.27
C LEU A 36 5.97 4.55 9.96
N ILE A 37 7.18 5.12 10.06
CA ILE A 37 8.00 5.44 8.90
C ILE A 37 8.45 4.15 8.22
N SER A 38 8.99 3.19 8.97
CA SER A 38 9.42 1.89 8.41
C SER A 38 8.28 1.13 7.72
N GLU A 39 7.08 1.13 8.32
CA GLU A 39 5.88 0.54 7.73
C GLU A 39 5.48 1.25 6.43
N SER A 40 5.47 2.59 6.44
CA SER A 40 5.13 3.39 5.27
C SER A 40 6.11 3.18 4.11
N LEU A 41 7.41 3.12 4.39
CA LEU A 41 8.44 2.86 3.38
C LEU A 41 8.30 1.46 2.78
N ARG A 42 8.05 0.44 3.62
CA ARG A 42 7.80 -0.93 3.14
C ARG A 42 6.54 -1.00 2.29
N ALA A 43 5.46 -0.33 2.70
CA ALA A 43 4.23 -0.26 1.93
C ALA A 43 4.49 0.34 0.54
N LEU A 44 5.19 1.49 0.48
CA LEU A 44 5.53 2.16 -0.78
C LEU A 44 6.41 1.31 -1.69
N ASP A 45 7.35 0.55 -1.11
CA ASP A 45 8.17 -0.40 -1.87
C ASP A 45 7.31 -1.50 -2.50
N GLU A 46 6.47 -2.17 -1.71
CA GLU A 46 5.54 -3.18 -2.22
C GLU A 46 4.59 -2.63 -3.28
N HIS A 47 4.12 -1.39 -3.13
CA HIS A 47 3.24 -0.74 -4.10
C HIS A 47 3.94 -0.50 -5.43
N SER A 48 5.19 -0.04 -5.40
CA SER A 48 5.99 0.15 -6.62
C SER A 48 6.23 -1.17 -7.36
N GLN A 49 6.38 -2.29 -6.64
CA GLN A 49 6.51 -3.63 -7.21
C GLN A 49 5.18 -4.15 -7.77
N ILE A 50 4.05 -3.92 -7.08
CA ILE A 50 2.71 -4.29 -7.56
C ILE A 50 2.41 -3.61 -8.91
N LEU A 51 2.84 -2.36 -9.05
CA LEU A 51 2.66 -1.56 -10.27
C LEU A 51 3.79 -1.73 -11.29
N SER A 52 4.83 -2.52 -10.97
CA SER A 52 6.02 -2.74 -11.83
C SER A 52 6.70 -1.43 -12.28
N LEU A 53 6.81 -0.47 -11.37
CA LEU A 53 7.40 0.86 -11.64
C LEU A 53 8.93 0.88 -11.48
N GLY A 54 9.52 -0.15 -10.86
CA GLY A 54 10.92 -0.16 -10.45
C GLY A 54 11.18 0.75 -9.23
N SER A 55 12.46 1.06 -8.96
CA SER A 55 12.86 1.98 -7.90
C SER A 55 12.53 3.42 -8.29
N VAL A 56 11.38 3.92 -7.83
CA VAL A 56 10.90 5.29 -8.11
C VAL A 56 11.10 6.24 -6.93
N TYR A 57 11.28 5.71 -5.73
CA TYR A 57 11.56 6.47 -4.53
C TYR A 57 13.06 6.42 -4.18
N ILE A 58 13.59 7.53 -3.66
CA ILE A 58 15.02 7.68 -3.33
C ILE A 58 15.50 6.63 -2.31
N PHE A 59 14.62 6.16 -1.40
CA PHE A 59 14.96 5.15 -0.41
C PHE A 59 15.10 3.72 -0.97
N GLN A 60 14.77 3.50 -2.25
CA GLN A 60 14.82 2.20 -2.91
C GLN A 60 16.14 1.94 -3.66
N TYR A 61 17.14 2.81 -3.45
CA TYR A 61 18.50 2.71 -3.99
C TYR A 61 19.52 2.45 -2.89
#